data_AF-A0A674AUX0-F1
#
_entry.id   AF-A0A674AUX0-F1
#
_cell.length_a   1.000
_cell.length_b   1.000
_cell.length_c   1.000
_cell.angle_alpha   90.00
_cell.angle_beta   90.00
_cell.angle_gamma   90.00
#
_symmetry.space_group_name_H-M   'P 1'
#
loop_
_entity.id
_entity.type
_entity.pdbx_description
1 polymer ?
#
loop_
_entity_poly.entity_id
_entity_poly.type
_entity_poly.pdbx_seq_one_letter_code
_entity_poly.pdbx_strand_id
1 'polypeptide(L)'
;MTIRTLRDYGQHYRPRMACLKNVEVFVVEMQDPKSGVKGADQKLNITIIPHVINGQDILAWIVTKMKVTTEEAQAFGTMLVAYGYIYPLQNHRKLVLVPDSTLYRFQTPYFWPVQKFPAEDIDYAIYLARRNIRKKGMLEPYEQQHYDNLHKWMNPKWDFIVMQATEQYKASKERKKPDRVVLDCQERAYWIVHRPPVSTDPPKWLCVCVSTRTGYCCCQPMRSIASSPELYQLTSSLLLVCRPE
;
A
#
# COMPACT_ATOMS: atom_id res chain seq x y z
N MET A 1 24.36 -22.68 37.12
CA MET A 1 23.58 -22.57 35.85
C MET A 1 23.69 -21.14 35.36
N THR A 2 24.54 -20.88 34.37
CA THR A 2 24.78 -19.55 33.80
C THR A 2 23.79 -19.30 32.66
N ILE A 3 22.86 -18.38 32.88
CA ILE A 3 21.88 -17.92 31.88
C ILE A 3 22.64 -17.10 30.84
N ARG A 4 22.80 -17.67 29.63
CA ARG A 4 23.29 -16.91 28.47
C ARG A 4 22.19 -15.96 28.02
N THR A 5 22.34 -14.69 28.33
CA THR A 5 21.56 -13.60 27.73
C THR A 5 21.87 -13.53 26.24
N LEU A 6 21.02 -14.13 25.41
CA LEU A 6 20.99 -13.87 23.97
C LEU A 6 20.67 -12.38 23.79
N ARG A 7 21.65 -11.64 23.27
CA ARG A 7 21.51 -10.22 22.92
C ARG A 7 20.45 -10.08 21.84
N ASP A 8 19.41 -9.31 22.14
CA ASP A 8 18.47 -8.75 21.17
C ASP A 8 19.22 -7.89 20.16
N TYR A 9 19.46 -8.44 18.97
CA TYR A 9 19.91 -7.70 17.79
C TYR A 9 18.74 -7.45 16.81
N GLY A 10 17.53 -7.27 17.32
CA GLY A 10 16.39 -6.82 16.52
C GLY A 10 16.44 -5.31 16.35
N GLN A 11 16.74 -4.80 15.16
CA GLN A 11 16.55 -3.38 14.84
C GLN A 11 15.07 -3.00 15.04
N HIS A 12 14.75 -2.37 16.17
CA HIS A 12 13.40 -1.90 16.50
C HIS A 12 13.03 -0.55 15.88
N TYR A 13 13.94 0.10 15.14
CA TYR A 13 13.67 1.36 14.48
C TYR A 13 13.57 1.17 12.97
N ARG A 14 12.35 1.38 12.42
CA ARG A 14 12.21 1.67 10.99
C ARG A 14 12.95 2.99 10.71
N PRO A 15 13.83 3.04 9.70
CA PRO A 15 14.49 4.29 9.31
C PRO A 15 13.45 5.39 9.08
N ARG A 16 13.72 6.60 9.55
CA ARG A 16 12.85 7.77 9.30
C ARG A 16 12.85 8.05 7.80
N MET A 17 11.79 7.65 7.11
CA MET A 17 11.63 7.92 5.69
C MET A 17 11.14 9.36 5.48
N ALA A 18 12.02 10.34 5.67
CA ALA A 18 11.70 11.77 5.48
C ALA A 18 11.11 12.04 4.07
N CYS A 19 11.54 11.26 3.08
CA CYS A 19 11.02 11.30 1.72
C CYS A 19 9.51 11.02 1.62
N LEU A 20 8.93 10.20 2.50
CA LEU A 20 7.50 9.87 2.43
C LEU A 20 6.63 11.07 2.79
N LYS A 21 7.07 11.97 3.67
CA LYS A 21 6.32 13.18 3.99
C LYS A 21 6.15 14.09 2.78
N ASN A 22 7.17 14.18 1.92
CA ASN A 22 7.08 14.95 0.68
C ASN A 22 6.10 14.29 -0.31
N VAL A 23 6.07 12.95 -0.35
CA VAL A 23 5.10 12.21 -1.16
C VAL A 23 3.67 12.43 -0.65
N GLU A 24 3.45 12.44 0.67
CA GLU A 24 2.15 12.73 1.27
C GLU A 24 1.63 14.12 0.86
N VAL A 25 2.48 15.16 0.95
CA VAL A 25 2.12 16.52 0.50
C VAL A 25 1.76 16.51 -0.99
N PHE A 26 2.55 15.84 -1.83
CA PHE A 26 2.27 15.72 -3.26
C PHE A 26 0.93 15.01 -3.53
N VAL A 27 0.63 13.92 -2.82
CA VAL A 27 -0.64 13.18 -2.96
C VAL A 27 -1.83 14.01 -2.49
N VAL A 28 -1.66 14.91 -1.52
CA VAL A 28 -2.70 15.90 -1.15
C VAL A 28 -2.91 16.92 -2.28
N GLU A 29 -1.84 17.43 -2.89
CA GLU A 29 -1.97 18.34 -4.04
C GLU A 29 -2.67 17.68 -5.24
N MET A 30 -2.38 16.39 -5.50
CA MET A 30 -3.07 15.61 -6.52
C MET A 30 -4.59 15.51 -6.29
N GLN A 31 -5.04 15.67 -5.05
CA GLN A 31 -6.45 15.60 -4.66
C GLN A 31 -7.14 16.98 -4.64
N ASP A 32 -6.42 18.06 -4.97
CA ASP A 32 -6.99 19.40 -4.96
C ASP A 32 -8.17 19.53 -5.96
N PRO A 33 -9.35 20.03 -5.55
CA PRO A 33 -10.52 20.11 -6.43
C PRO A 33 -10.35 21.00 -7.67
N LYS A 34 -9.40 21.96 -7.65
CA LYS A 34 -9.22 22.94 -8.72
C LYS A 34 -8.05 22.58 -9.64
N SER A 35 -6.94 22.14 -9.06
CA SER A 35 -5.66 21.92 -9.72
C SER A 35 -5.19 20.47 -9.71
N GLY A 36 -5.88 19.57 -9.00
CA GLY A 36 -5.54 18.15 -8.89
C GLY A 36 -5.99 17.30 -10.07
N VAL A 37 -5.86 15.98 -9.92
CA VAL A 37 -6.28 15.00 -10.92
C VAL A 37 -7.81 14.96 -10.95
N LYS A 38 -8.40 15.16 -12.13
CA LYS A 38 -9.86 15.18 -12.30
C LYS A 38 -10.43 13.78 -12.03
N GLY A 39 -11.21 13.66 -10.96
CA GLY A 39 -11.96 12.46 -10.64
C GLY A 39 -13.34 12.43 -11.31
N ALA A 40 -13.83 11.23 -11.58
CA ALA A 40 -15.18 10.98 -12.08
C ALA A 40 -15.86 9.84 -11.30
N ASP A 41 -17.18 9.76 -11.42
CA ASP A 41 -17.96 8.69 -10.83
C ASP A 41 -18.01 7.47 -11.75
N GLN A 42 -17.56 6.32 -11.26
CA GLN A 42 -17.70 5.06 -11.98
C GLN A 42 -19.05 4.43 -11.64
N LYS A 43 -19.94 4.36 -12.63
CA LYS A 43 -21.22 3.63 -12.52
C LYS A 43 -20.99 2.14 -12.76
N LEU A 44 -21.30 1.32 -11.75
CA LEU A 44 -21.45 -0.14 -11.86
C LEU A 44 -22.93 -0.49 -11.87
N ASN A 45 -23.28 -1.73 -12.27
CA ASN A 45 -24.66 -2.19 -12.46
C ASN A 45 -25.63 -1.89 -11.29
N ILE A 46 -25.13 -1.79 -10.05
CA ILE A 46 -25.98 -1.57 -8.85
C ILE A 46 -25.36 -0.54 -7.89
N THR A 47 -24.19 0.04 -8.21
CA THR A 47 -23.44 0.90 -7.28
C THR A 47 -22.62 1.94 -8.04
N ILE A 48 -22.44 3.11 -7.45
CA ILE A 48 -21.55 4.14 -7.97
C ILE A 48 -20.32 4.20 -7.06
N ILE A 49 -19.13 4.18 -7.66
CA ILE A 49 -17.86 4.42 -6.97
C ILE A 49 -17.45 5.86 -7.29
N PRO A 50 -17.46 6.79 -6.32
CA PRO A 50 -17.15 8.20 -6.59
C PRO A 50 -15.65 8.47 -6.72
N HIS A 51 -15.22 9.62 -7.19
CA HIS A 51 -13.80 10.06 -7.15
C HIS A 51 -12.79 9.04 -7.73
N VAL A 52 -13.14 8.42 -8.84
CA VAL A 52 -12.27 7.50 -9.56
C VAL A 52 -11.42 8.29 -10.55
N ILE A 53 -10.13 7.96 -10.63
CA ILE A 53 -9.16 8.63 -11.49
C ILE A 53 -8.60 7.63 -12.52
N ASN A 54 -8.32 8.10 -13.72
CA ASN A 54 -7.77 7.29 -14.80
C ASN A 54 -6.23 7.27 -14.72
N GLY A 55 -5.60 6.13 -15.01
CA GLY A 55 -4.15 5.98 -14.99
C GLY A 55 -3.42 6.92 -15.96
N GLN A 56 -3.99 7.17 -17.13
CA GLN A 56 -3.49 8.16 -18.09
C GLN A 56 -3.54 9.59 -17.54
N ASP A 57 -4.63 9.96 -16.86
CA ASP A 57 -4.79 11.30 -16.28
C ASP A 57 -3.81 11.53 -15.12
N ILE A 58 -3.58 10.50 -14.30
CA ILE A 58 -2.55 10.52 -13.24
C ILE A 58 -1.17 10.79 -13.86
N LEU A 59 -0.81 10.03 -14.90
CA LEU A 59 0.49 10.18 -15.56
C LEU A 59 0.65 11.58 -16.16
N ALA A 60 -0.34 12.05 -16.92
CA ALA A 60 -0.34 13.36 -17.55
C ALA A 60 -0.23 14.50 -16.54
N TRP A 61 -0.92 14.38 -15.40
CA TRP A 61 -0.84 15.35 -14.31
C TRP A 61 0.56 15.40 -13.71
N ILE A 62 1.17 14.24 -13.45
CA ILE A 62 2.53 14.14 -12.89
C ILE A 62 3.56 14.78 -13.83
N VAL A 63 3.49 14.46 -15.14
CA VAL A 63 4.37 15.05 -16.18
C VAL A 63 4.26 16.58 -16.16
N THR A 64 3.03 17.10 -16.12
CA THR A 64 2.77 18.55 -16.15
C THR A 64 3.24 19.24 -14.86
N LYS A 65 2.94 18.64 -13.70
CA LYS A 65 3.23 19.24 -12.39
C LYS A 65 4.73 19.27 -12.09
N MET A 66 5.45 18.18 -12.36
CA MET A 66 6.88 18.05 -12.05
C MET A 66 7.80 18.45 -13.22
N LYS A 67 7.25 18.65 -14.42
CA LYS A 67 8.02 18.95 -15.66
C LYS A 67 9.11 17.91 -15.94
N VAL A 68 8.71 16.65 -15.93
CA VAL A 68 9.58 15.46 -16.04
C VAL A 68 9.25 14.67 -17.30
N THR A 69 10.11 13.72 -17.69
CA THR A 69 9.78 12.85 -18.82
C THR A 69 8.66 11.88 -18.46
N THR A 70 7.99 11.32 -19.47
CA THR A 70 6.93 10.33 -19.29
C THR A 70 7.43 9.10 -18.52
N GLU A 71 8.66 8.67 -18.77
CA GLU A 71 9.29 7.52 -18.10
C GLU A 71 9.53 7.79 -16.62
N GLU A 72 10.00 8.99 -16.28
CA GLU A 72 10.21 9.41 -14.89
C GLU A 72 8.87 9.53 -14.14
N ALA A 73 7.86 10.14 -14.77
CA ALA A 73 6.51 10.22 -14.23
C ALA A 73 5.88 8.83 -14.03
N GLN A 74 6.11 7.90 -14.96
CA GLN A 74 5.64 6.52 -14.89
C GLN A 74 6.29 5.75 -13.72
N ALA A 75 7.59 5.96 -13.49
CA ALA A 75 8.30 5.39 -12.34
C ALA A 75 7.75 5.95 -11.02
N PHE A 76 7.55 7.28 -10.94
CA PHE A 76 6.98 7.92 -9.77
C PHE A 76 5.53 7.48 -9.49
N GLY A 77 4.68 7.42 -10.51
CA GLY A 77 3.31 6.93 -10.40
C GLY A 77 3.26 5.46 -9.96
N THR A 78 4.16 4.62 -10.47
CA THR A 78 4.32 3.22 -10.03
C THR A 78 4.73 3.13 -8.57
N MET A 79 5.62 4.02 -8.11
CA MET A 79 5.94 4.15 -6.69
C MET A 79 4.70 4.50 -5.87
N LEU A 80 3.86 5.46 -6.30
CA LEU A 80 2.63 5.79 -5.57
C LEU A 80 1.69 4.58 -5.41
N VAL A 81 1.56 3.74 -6.44
CA VAL A 81 0.76 2.51 -6.36
C VAL A 81 1.39 1.51 -5.39
N ALA A 82 2.68 1.28 -5.50
CA ALA A 82 3.36 0.23 -4.75
C ALA A 82 3.52 0.55 -3.25
N TYR A 83 3.59 1.83 -2.88
CA TYR A 83 3.53 2.27 -1.48
C TYR A 83 2.10 2.42 -0.94
N GLY A 84 1.08 2.22 -1.79
CA GLY A 84 -0.33 2.23 -1.38
C GLY A 84 -0.95 3.62 -1.22
N TYR A 85 -0.36 4.68 -1.80
CA TYR A 85 -0.98 6.01 -1.82
C TYR A 85 -2.16 6.08 -2.80
N ILE A 86 -2.07 5.33 -3.89
CA ILE A 86 -3.16 5.09 -4.84
C ILE A 86 -3.30 3.59 -5.06
N TYR A 87 -4.50 3.12 -5.37
CA TYR A 87 -4.74 1.70 -5.61
C TYR A 87 -5.67 1.49 -6.81
N PRO A 88 -5.43 0.45 -7.63
CA PRO A 88 -6.28 0.16 -8.76
C PRO A 88 -7.59 -0.51 -8.30
N LEU A 89 -8.68 -0.20 -8.98
CA LEU A 89 -10.01 -0.81 -8.74
C LEU A 89 -10.13 -2.20 -9.38
N GLN A 90 -9.32 -2.47 -10.40
CA GLN A 90 -9.23 -3.76 -11.10
C GLN A 90 -7.82 -4.32 -10.95
N ASN A 91 -7.67 -5.65 -10.99
CA ASN A 91 -6.36 -6.31 -10.92
C ASN A 91 -5.48 -5.82 -9.76
N HIS A 92 -6.02 -5.82 -8.54
CA HIS A 92 -5.40 -5.28 -7.32
C HIS A 92 -4.00 -5.84 -6.98
N ARG A 93 -3.59 -6.97 -7.58
CA ARG A 93 -2.25 -7.55 -7.43
C ARG A 93 -1.16 -6.80 -8.23
N LYS A 94 -1.55 -6.06 -9.27
CA LYS A 94 -0.61 -5.33 -10.13
C LYS A 94 -0.29 -3.99 -9.48
N LEU A 95 0.80 -3.96 -8.71
CA LEU A 95 1.29 -2.76 -8.02
C LEU A 95 2.10 -1.83 -8.95
N VAL A 96 1.56 -1.57 -10.14
CA VAL A 96 2.19 -0.73 -11.17
C VAL A 96 1.14 0.22 -11.73
N LEU A 97 1.52 1.48 -11.96
CA LEU A 97 0.64 2.43 -12.64
C LEU A 97 0.55 1.99 -14.11
N VAL A 98 -0.66 1.87 -14.65
CA VAL A 98 -0.87 1.56 -16.05
C VAL A 98 -1.42 2.83 -16.71
N PRO A 99 -0.70 3.42 -17.70
CA PRO A 99 -1.14 4.63 -18.38
C PRO A 99 -2.13 4.28 -19.49
N ASP A 100 -3.28 3.77 -19.07
CA ASP A 100 -4.41 3.41 -19.92
C ASP A 100 -5.70 3.80 -19.20
N SER A 101 -6.85 3.22 -19.60
CA SER A 101 -8.13 3.47 -18.94
C SER A 101 -8.31 2.75 -17.59
N THR A 102 -7.26 2.13 -17.03
CA THR A 102 -7.30 1.52 -15.70
C THR A 102 -7.66 2.57 -14.66
N LEU A 103 -8.60 2.19 -13.79
CA LEU A 103 -9.19 3.07 -12.81
C LEU A 103 -8.50 2.90 -11.46
N TYR A 104 -8.14 4.02 -10.85
CA TYR A 104 -7.48 4.11 -9.56
C TYR A 104 -8.30 4.96 -8.59
N ARG A 105 -7.97 4.88 -7.31
CA ARG A 105 -8.44 5.79 -6.26
C ARG A 105 -7.31 6.15 -5.32
N PHE A 106 -7.42 7.33 -4.73
CA PHE A 106 -6.57 7.73 -3.60
C PHE A 106 -6.91 6.91 -2.36
N GLN A 107 -5.87 6.51 -1.64
CA GLN A 107 -5.98 5.84 -0.36
C GLN A 107 -6.22 6.85 0.77
N THR A 108 -6.95 6.42 1.80
CA THR A 108 -7.13 7.25 3.01
C THR A 108 -5.82 7.39 3.78
N PRO A 109 -5.53 8.56 4.40
CA PRO A 109 -4.35 8.76 5.24
C PRO A 109 -4.18 7.71 6.34
N TYR A 110 -5.29 7.13 6.83
CA TYR A 110 -5.29 6.03 7.80
C TYR A 110 -4.59 4.76 7.28
N PHE A 111 -4.32 4.63 5.98
CA PHE A 111 -3.62 3.48 5.39
C PHE A 111 -2.28 3.87 4.73
N TRP A 112 -1.80 5.10 4.93
CA TRP A 112 -0.51 5.53 4.40
C TRP A 112 0.67 4.91 5.15
N PRO A 113 1.82 4.70 4.49
CA PRO A 113 2.95 3.95 5.05
C PRO A 113 3.66 4.63 6.24
N VAL A 114 3.50 5.95 6.42
CA VAL A 114 4.15 6.72 7.51
C VAL A 114 3.42 6.59 8.85
N GLN A 115 2.74 5.47 9.07
CA GLN A 115 2.04 5.25 10.32
C GLN A 115 3.00 4.90 11.46
N LYS A 116 2.62 5.39 12.65
CA LYS A 116 3.33 5.09 13.91
C LYS A 116 3.28 3.60 14.26
N PHE A 117 2.30 2.86 13.74
CA PHE A 117 2.04 1.48 14.10
C PHE A 117 2.28 0.55 12.91
N PRO A 118 3.03 -0.56 13.09
CA PRO A 118 3.22 -1.56 12.05
C PRO A 118 1.92 -2.32 11.78
N ALA A 119 1.77 -2.89 10.58
CA ALA A 119 0.68 -3.80 10.27
C ALA A 119 0.80 -5.09 11.10
N GLU A 120 0.01 -5.21 12.16
CA GLU A 120 0.07 -6.32 13.10
C GLU A 120 -0.62 -7.59 12.57
N ASP A 121 -0.18 -8.75 13.06
CA ASP A 121 -0.76 -10.03 12.67
C ASP A 121 -2.18 -10.22 13.20
N ILE A 122 -2.52 -9.58 14.33
CA ILE A 122 -3.87 -9.62 14.89
C ILE A 122 -4.87 -8.90 13.97
N ASP A 123 -4.50 -7.72 13.45
CA ASP A 123 -5.34 -6.96 12.51
C ASP A 123 -5.52 -7.73 11.20
N TYR A 124 -4.47 -8.39 10.72
CA TYR A 124 -4.55 -9.20 9.51
C TYR A 124 -5.46 -10.42 9.71
N ALA A 125 -5.38 -11.08 10.87
CA ALA A 125 -6.28 -12.18 11.20
C ALA A 125 -7.74 -11.72 11.29
N ILE A 126 -8.01 -10.55 11.88
CA ILE A 126 -9.36 -9.94 11.92
C ILE A 126 -9.87 -9.68 10.49
N TYR A 127 -9.05 -9.10 9.62
CA TYR A 127 -9.39 -8.86 8.22
C TYR A 127 -9.75 -10.16 7.48
N LEU A 128 -8.92 -11.20 7.58
CA LEU A 128 -9.15 -12.49 6.93
C LEU A 128 -10.39 -13.20 7.50
N ALA A 129 -10.55 -13.19 8.83
CA ALA A 129 -11.73 -13.75 9.50
C ALA A 129 -13.02 -13.07 9.02
N ARG A 130 -13.03 -11.74 8.93
CA ARG A 130 -14.18 -10.96 8.45
C ARG A 130 -14.53 -11.30 7.00
N ARG A 131 -13.53 -11.45 6.13
CA ARG A 131 -13.73 -11.91 4.75
C ARG A 131 -14.30 -13.33 4.68
N ASN A 132 -13.81 -14.23 5.52
CA ASN A 132 -14.28 -15.61 5.60
C ASN A 132 -15.73 -15.69 6.12
N ILE A 133 -16.10 -14.86 7.11
CA ILE A 133 -17.48 -14.72 7.61
C ILE A 133 -18.41 -14.23 6.50
N ARG A 134 -17.99 -13.22 5.73
CA ARG A 134 -18.80 -12.65 4.65
C ARG A 134 -19.18 -13.70 3.61
N LYS A 135 -18.21 -14.52 3.18
CA LYS A 135 -18.43 -15.61 2.24
C LYS A 135 -17.30 -16.63 2.34
N LYS A 136 -17.60 -17.79 2.93
CA LYS A 136 -16.66 -18.91 3.03
C LYS A 136 -16.15 -19.33 1.66
N GLY A 137 -14.85 -19.63 1.56
CA GLY A 137 -14.21 -20.09 0.33
C GLY A 137 -13.87 -18.99 -0.71
N MET A 138 -13.97 -17.71 -0.34
CA MET A 138 -13.56 -16.58 -1.19
C MET A 138 -12.19 -15.98 -0.83
N LEU A 139 -11.47 -16.59 0.11
CA LEU A 139 -10.07 -16.25 0.35
C LEU A 139 -9.24 -16.81 -0.80
N GLU A 140 -8.25 -16.03 -1.24
CA GLU A 140 -7.30 -16.51 -2.23
C GLU A 140 -6.42 -17.63 -1.60
N PRO A 141 -5.84 -18.55 -2.38
CA PRO A 141 -5.11 -19.70 -1.81
C PRO A 141 -3.98 -19.31 -0.82
N TYR A 142 -3.24 -18.22 -1.10
CA TYR A 142 -2.22 -17.72 -0.17
C TYR A 142 -2.85 -17.11 1.10
N GLU A 143 -3.97 -16.38 0.96
CA GLU A 143 -4.70 -15.82 2.11
C GLU A 143 -5.25 -16.92 3.00
N GLN A 144 -5.74 -18.02 2.40
CA GLN A 144 -6.21 -19.19 3.14
C GLN A 144 -5.07 -19.82 3.93
N GLN A 145 -3.90 -19.99 3.32
CA GLN A 145 -2.72 -20.51 4.00
C GLN A 145 -2.29 -19.61 5.17
N HIS A 146 -2.31 -18.28 4.99
CA HIS A 146 -2.04 -17.33 6.07
C HIS A 146 -3.08 -17.41 7.18
N TYR A 147 -4.37 -17.50 6.84
CA TYR A 147 -5.46 -17.65 7.80
C TYR A 147 -5.29 -18.90 8.66
N ASP A 148 -4.98 -20.04 8.05
CA ASP A 148 -4.79 -21.30 8.75
C ASP A 148 -3.56 -21.28 9.67
N ASN A 149 -2.49 -20.62 9.23
CA ASN A 149 -1.28 -20.42 10.04
C ASN A 149 -1.54 -19.49 11.24
N LEU A 150 -2.26 -18.39 11.03
CA LEU A 150 -2.63 -17.43 12.08
C LEU A 150 -3.57 -18.09 13.10
N HIS A 151 -4.51 -18.91 12.65
CA HIS A 151 -5.41 -19.66 13.53
C HIS A 151 -4.66 -20.63 14.45
N LYS A 152 -3.64 -21.33 13.91
CA LYS A 152 -2.79 -22.22 14.70
C LYS A 152 -1.91 -21.44 15.68
N TRP A 153 -1.28 -20.37 15.23
CA TRP A 153 -0.28 -19.64 16.03
C TRP A 153 -0.92 -18.74 17.10
N MET A 154 -2.04 -18.09 16.80
CA MET A 154 -2.75 -17.17 17.73
C MET A 154 -4.04 -17.78 18.29
N ASN A 155 -4.12 -19.10 18.38
CA ASN A 155 -5.30 -19.80 18.89
C ASN A 155 -5.84 -19.23 20.22
N PRO A 156 -5.00 -18.87 21.22
CA PRO A 156 -5.50 -18.32 22.49
C PRO A 156 -6.24 -16.98 22.36
N LYS A 157 -5.99 -16.22 21.29
CA LYS A 157 -6.65 -14.93 20.99
C LYS A 157 -7.74 -15.06 19.94
N TRP A 158 -8.01 -16.28 19.46
CA TRP A 158 -8.85 -16.48 18.28
C TRP A 158 -10.32 -16.11 18.51
N ASP A 159 -10.85 -16.41 19.69
CA ASP A 159 -12.22 -16.00 20.04
C ASP A 159 -12.39 -14.47 20.00
N PHE A 160 -11.39 -13.74 20.48
CA PHE A 160 -11.35 -12.28 20.35
C PHE A 160 -11.30 -11.83 18.89
N ILE A 161 -10.47 -12.47 18.05
CA ILE A 161 -10.38 -12.17 16.61
C ILE A 161 -11.73 -12.38 15.91
N VAL A 162 -12.39 -13.51 16.17
CA VAL A 162 -13.70 -13.83 15.58
C VAL A 162 -14.77 -12.87 16.07
N MET A 163 -14.75 -12.51 17.36
CA MET A 163 -15.65 -11.51 17.95
C MET A 163 -15.49 -10.15 17.24
N GLN A 164 -14.27 -9.63 17.15
CA GLN A 164 -13.96 -8.37 16.47
C GLN A 164 -14.37 -8.41 14.99
N ALA A 165 -14.03 -9.48 14.27
CA ALA A 165 -14.41 -9.66 12.88
C ALA A 165 -15.94 -9.69 12.67
N THR A 166 -16.66 -10.31 13.59
CA THR A 166 -18.13 -10.38 13.57
C THR A 166 -18.77 -9.02 13.82
N GLU A 167 -18.28 -8.27 14.80
CA GLU A 167 -18.78 -6.92 15.08
C GLU A 167 -18.52 -5.96 13.92
N GLN A 168 -17.30 -5.97 13.36
CA GLN A 168 -16.98 -5.17 12.18
C GLN A 168 -17.84 -5.57 10.96
N TYR A 169 -18.12 -6.86 10.78
CA TYR A 169 -19.01 -7.33 9.72
C TYR A 169 -20.44 -6.81 9.91
N LYS A 170 -20.99 -6.85 11.13
CA LYS A 170 -22.32 -6.31 11.44
C LYS A 170 -22.38 -4.80 11.17
N ALA A 171 -21.42 -4.03 11.70
CA ALA A 171 -21.34 -2.59 11.48
C ALA A 171 -21.19 -2.23 10.00
N SER A 172 -20.45 -3.04 9.23
CA SER A 172 -20.34 -2.84 7.78
C SER A 172 -21.69 -3.02 7.09
N LYS A 173 -22.55 -3.98 7.52
CA LYS A 173 -23.86 -4.21 6.88
C LYS A 173 -24.82 -3.03 7.00
N GLU A 174 -24.71 -2.23 8.05
CA GLU A 174 -25.52 -1.02 8.29
C GLU A 174 -25.17 0.13 7.32
N ARG A 175 -23.98 0.10 6.71
CA ARG A 175 -23.53 1.12 5.76
C ARG A 175 -24.18 0.96 4.38
N LYS A 176 -24.28 2.07 3.65
CA LYS A 176 -24.76 2.08 2.26
C LYS A 176 -23.82 1.24 1.37
N LYS A 177 -24.40 0.56 0.39
CA LYS A 177 -23.66 -0.31 -0.54
C LYS A 177 -22.42 0.35 -1.20
N PRO A 178 -22.47 1.59 -1.74
CA PRO A 178 -21.28 2.22 -2.32
C PRO A 178 -20.16 2.41 -1.30
N ASP A 179 -20.47 2.87 -0.09
CA ASP A 179 -19.48 3.09 0.97
C ASP A 179 -18.79 1.79 1.37
N ARG A 180 -19.57 0.70 1.50
CA ARG A 180 -19.02 -0.65 1.80
C ARG A 180 -18.00 -1.08 0.75
N VAL A 181 -18.31 -0.88 -0.53
CA VAL A 181 -17.40 -1.26 -1.63
C VAL A 181 -16.10 -0.46 -1.57
N VAL A 182 -16.17 0.85 -1.31
CA VAL A 182 -14.98 1.69 -1.21
C VAL A 182 -14.11 1.25 -0.04
N LEU A 183 -14.70 1.05 1.14
CA LEU A 183 -13.99 0.61 2.34
C LEU A 183 -13.34 -0.77 2.16
N ASP A 184 -14.06 -1.72 1.58
CA ASP A 184 -13.51 -3.04 1.26
C ASP A 184 -12.31 -2.96 0.32
N CYS A 185 -12.35 -2.05 -0.66
CA CYS A 185 -11.25 -1.84 -1.60
C CYS A 185 -10.05 -1.15 -0.93
N GLN A 186 -10.28 -0.13 -0.10
CA GLN A 186 -9.22 0.57 0.64
C GLN A 186 -8.44 -0.40 1.54
N GLU A 187 -9.16 -1.20 2.32
CA GLU A 187 -8.53 -2.14 3.25
C GLU A 187 -7.84 -3.29 2.52
N ARG A 188 -8.42 -3.79 1.41
CA ARG A 188 -7.74 -4.77 0.55
C ARG A 188 -6.43 -4.22 -0.01
N ALA A 189 -6.44 -2.98 -0.51
CA ALA A 189 -5.24 -2.35 -1.05
C ALA A 189 -4.15 -2.20 0.01
N TYR A 190 -4.52 -1.82 1.23
CA TYR A 190 -3.60 -1.77 2.37
C TYR A 190 -2.94 -3.13 2.64
N TRP A 191 -3.73 -4.20 2.71
CA TRP A 191 -3.21 -5.53 3.00
C TRP A 191 -2.36 -6.12 1.88
N ILE A 192 -2.63 -5.81 0.62
CA ILE A 192 -1.78 -6.26 -0.50
C ILE A 192 -0.37 -5.66 -0.40
N VAL A 193 -0.24 -4.40 0.04
CA VAL A 193 1.07 -3.76 0.24
C VAL A 193 1.80 -4.36 1.45
N HIS A 194 1.08 -4.69 2.53
CA HIS A 194 1.69 -5.14 3.79
C HIS A 194 1.85 -6.66 3.92
N ARG A 195 1.10 -7.44 3.15
CA ARG A 195 1.09 -8.91 3.08
C ARG A 195 0.92 -9.33 1.61
N PRO A 196 1.89 -9.02 0.74
CA PRO A 196 1.80 -9.33 -0.68
C PRO A 196 1.79 -10.85 -0.91
N PRO A 197 1.09 -11.34 -1.96
CA PRO A 197 1.21 -12.74 -2.36
C PRO A 197 2.66 -13.08 -2.71
N VAL A 198 3.06 -14.33 -2.44
CA VAL A 198 4.45 -14.81 -2.64
C VAL A 198 4.97 -14.62 -4.07
N SER A 199 4.08 -14.49 -5.06
CA SER A 199 4.42 -14.29 -6.48
C SER A 199 4.33 -12.84 -6.97
N THR A 200 3.94 -11.88 -6.14
CA THR A 200 4.10 -10.46 -6.47
C THR A 200 5.50 -10.04 -6.06
N ASP A 201 6.46 -10.21 -6.96
CA ASP A 201 7.72 -9.50 -6.85
C ASP A 201 7.37 -8.00 -6.83
N PRO A 202 7.72 -7.23 -5.78
CA PRO A 202 7.72 -5.79 -5.91
C PRO A 202 8.58 -5.45 -7.14
N PRO A 203 8.25 -4.41 -7.92
CA PRO A 203 9.08 -4.01 -9.05
C PRO A 203 10.55 -4.00 -8.61
N LYS A 204 11.48 -4.57 -9.38
CA LYS A 204 12.91 -4.70 -8.99
C LYS A 204 13.57 -3.37 -8.58
N TRP A 205 12.92 -2.24 -8.88
CA TRP A 205 13.29 -0.86 -8.56
C TRP A 205 12.68 -0.33 -7.26
N LEU A 206 11.67 -1.01 -6.71
CA LEU A 206 11.12 -0.76 -5.37
C LEU A 206 12.01 -1.48 -4.37
N CYS A 207 12.97 -0.74 -3.81
CA CYS A 207 13.73 -1.17 -2.64
C CYS A 207 12.76 -1.31 -1.45
N VAL A 208 12.03 -2.42 -1.37
CA VAL A 208 11.45 -2.89 -0.11
C VAL A 208 12.65 -3.36 0.70
N CYS A 209 12.88 -2.77 1.88
CA CYS A 209 13.86 -3.25 2.83
C CYS A 209 13.45 -4.66 3.30
N VAL A 210 13.68 -5.69 2.48
CA VAL A 210 13.59 -7.08 2.90
C VAL A 210 14.89 -7.35 3.64
N SER A 211 14.78 -7.48 4.95
CA SER A 211 15.88 -7.85 5.85
C SER A 211 16.51 -9.16 5.40
N THR A 212 17.55 -9.09 4.57
CA THR A 212 18.42 -10.24 4.30
C THR A 212 19.40 -10.37 5.47
N ARG A 213 19.75 -11.62 5.81
CA ARG A 213 20.61 -12.00 6.96
C ARG A 213 22.00 -11.36 6.97
N THR A 214 22.34 -10.56 5.96
CA THR A 214 23.65 -9.93 5.79
C THR A 214 23.64 -8.41 6.04
N GLY A 215 22.53 -7.79 6.44
CA GLY A 215 22.55 -6.39 6.90
C GLY A 215 22.86 -5.34 5.82
N TYR A 216 22.86 -5.72 4.55
CA TYR A 216 23.03 -4.78 3.44
C TYR A 216 21.67 -4.38 2.89
N CYS A 217 21.26 -3.13 3.15
CA CYS A 217 20.20 -2.46 2.40
C CYS A 217 20.76 -2.13 1.01
N CYS A 218 20.65 -3.07 0.08
CA CYS A 218 21.03 -2.82 -1.31
C CYS A 218 19.87 -2.10 -2.01
N CYS A 219 19.70 -0.81 -1.76
CA CYS A 219 18.97 0.03 -2.69
C CYS A 219 19.90 0.29 -3.87
N GLN A 220 19.77 -0.50 -4.93
CA GLN A 220 20.43 -0.14 -6.17
C GLN A 220 19.93 1.26 -6.60
N PRO A 221 20.84 2.18 -6.95
CA PRO A 221 20.43 3.51 -7.37
C PRO A 221 19.56 3.43 -8.62
N MET A 222 18.48 4.22 -8.68
CA MET A 222 17.87 4.66 -9.92
C MET A 222 18.92 5.41 -10.75
N ARG A 223 19.79 4.69 -11.47
CA ARG A 223 20.90 5.29 -12.25
C ARG A 223 20.43 6.05 -13.50
N SER A 224 19.12 6.19 -13.72
CA SER A 224 18.58 6.79 -14.95
C SER A 224 17.63 7.97 -14.76
N ILE A 225 17.46 8.52 -13.54
CA ILE A 225 16.49 9.61 -13.24
C ILE A 225 17.21 10.94 -12.99
N ALA A 226 18.25 11.24 -13.76
CA ALA A 226 19.07 12.43 -13.55
C ALA A 226 19.01 13.37 -14.77
N SER A 227 17.88 14.05 -14.95
CA SER A 227 17.84 15.25 -15.80
C SER A 227 16.93 16.39 -15.29
N SER A 228 16.07 16.17 -14.28
CA SER A 228 15.26 17.24 -13.67
C SER A 228 15.75 17.62 -12.25
N PRO A 229 15.99 18.92 -11.95
CA PRO A 229 16.39 19.40 -10.61
C PRO A 229 15.38 19.10 -9.49
N GLU A 230 14.09 19.04 -9.81
CA GLU A 230 13.01 18.79 -8.84
C GLU A 230 12.92 17.29 -8.48
N LEU A 231 13.07 16.41 -9.48
CA LEU A 231 13.28 14.99 -9.25
C LEU A 231 14.60 14.74 -8.52
N TYR A 232 15.67 15.48 -8.82
CA TYR A 232 16.93 15.33 -8.10
C TYR A 232 16.79 15.67 -6.61
N GLN A 233 15.92 16.59 -6.19
CA GLN A 233 15.69 16.84 -4.75
C GLN A 233 14.85 15.74 -4.09
N LEU A 234 13.80 15.24 -4.75
CA LEU A 234 12.98 14.13 -4.23
C LEU A 234 13.75 12.80 -4.23
N THR A 235 14.49 12.52 -5.31
CA THR A 235 15.33 11.33 -5.50
C THR A 235 16.69 11.40 -4.81
N SER A 236 17.34 12.57 -4.68
CA SER A 236 18.53 12.72 -3.81
C SER A 236 18.16 12.56 -2.36
N SER A 237 16.99 13.02 -1.92
CA SER A 237 16.52 12.73 -0.56
C SER A 237 16.25 11.24 -0.36
N LEU A 238 15.83 10.52 -1.41
CA LEU A 238 15.73 9.05 -1.41
C LEU A 238 17.11 8.35 -1.44
N LEU A 239 18.08 8.88 -2.19
CA LEU A 239 19.45 8.34 -2.34
C LEU A 239 20.36 8.64 -1.14
N LEU A 240 20.20 9.80 -0.48
CA LEU A 240 20.98 10.20 0.69
C LEU A 240 20.64 9.37 1.92
N VAL A 241 19.40 8.88 2.04
CA VAL A 241 18.98 8.00 3.14
C VAL A 241 19.53 6.57 2.97
N CYS A 242 20.04 6.22 1.79
CA CYS A 242 20.59 4.89 1.50
C CYS A 242 22.12 4.82 1.60
N ARG A 243 22.82 5.91 1.95
CA ARG A 243 24.26 5.83 2.24
C ARG A 243 24.47 5.46 3.71
N PRO A 244 25.23 4.40 4.02
CA PRO A 244 25.72 4.22 5.38
C PRO A 244 26.65 5.40 5.72
N GLU A 245 26.53 5.92 6.94
CA GLU A 245 27.63 6.66 7.58
C GLU A 245 28.80 5.71 7.85
#